data_AF-A0A108T2U3-F1
#
_entry.id   AF-A0A108T2U3-F1
#
_cell.length_a   1.000
_cell.length_b   1.000
_cell.length_c   1.000
_cell.angle_alpha   90.00
_cell.angle_beta   90.00
_cell.angle_gamma   90.00
#
_symmetry.space_group_name_H-M   'P 1'
#
loop_
_entity.id
_entity.type
_entity.pdbx_description
1 polymer ?
#
loop_
_entity_poly.entity_id
_entity_poly.type
_entity_poly.pdbx_seq_one_letter_code
_entity_poly.pdbx_strand_id
1 'polypeptide(L)'
;MHEEYQEKGVTYIRINKTKARVKYNEGKTIYLIQDMMRLPNAWKKPCPIHKDGLSSIGREFDDHVKDFQYYNCDSQRGHGIKYFIKQEEL
;
A
#
# COMPACT_ATOMS: atom_id res chain seq x y z
N MET A 1 -10.83 -11.54 -3.45
CA MET A 1 -9.50 -12.04 -3.01
C MET A 1 -9.28 -11.54 -1.60
N HIS A 2 -9.36 -12.43 -0.61
CA HIS A 2 -8.93 -12.14 0.75
C HIS A 2 -7.46 -12.57 0.84
N GLU A 3 -6.57 -11.59 0.93
CA GLU A 3 -5.14 -11.82 1.13
C GLU A 3 -4.77 -11.05 2.39
N GLU A 4 -4.18 -11.75 3.35
CA GLU A 4 -3.85 -11.22 4.67
C GLU A 4 -2.39 -11.56 4.94
N TYR A 5 -1.69 -10.68 5.64
CA TYR A 5 -0.34 -10.95 6.09
C TYR A 5 -0.16 -10.49 7.52
N GLN A 6 0.66 -11.24 8.26
CA GLN A 6 0.98 -10.93 9.64
C GLN A 6 2.46 -10.60 9.75
N GLU A 7 2.77 -9.46 10.35
CA GLU A 7 4.15 -9.07 10.66
C GLU A 7 4.19 -8.57 12.11
N LYS A 8 5.00 -9.22 12.95
CA LYS A 8 5.21 -8.86 14.37
C LYS A 8 3.91 -8.69 15.17
N GLY A 9 2.92 -9.55 14.92
CA GLY A 9 1.61 -9.52 15.61
C GLY A 9 0.61 -8.51 15.03
N VAL A 10 0.99 -7.72 14.02
CA VAL A 10 0.07 -6.84 13.28
C VAL A 10 -0.47 -7.60 12.07
N THR A 11 -1.80 -7.66 11.96
CA THR A 11 -2.47 -8.23 10.78
C THR A 11 -2.79 -7.12 9.80
N TYR A 12 -2.46 -7.34 8.55
CA TYR A 12 -2.75 -6.43 7.46
C TYR A 12 -3.56 -7.15 6.40
N ILE A 13 -4.53 -6.44 5.86
CA ILE A 13 -5.51 -7.02 4.96
C ILE A 13 -5.50 -6.30 3.62
N ARG A 14 -5.62 -7.08 2.55
CA ARG A 14 -5.69 -6.56 1.20
C ARG A 14 -7.01 -5.84 0.97
N ILE A 15 -6.92 -4.64 0.43
CA ILE A 15 -8.07 -3.84 0.01
C ILE A 15 -7.92 -3.44 -1.46
N ASN A 16 -9.04 -3.06 -2.09
CA ASN A 16 -9.00 -2.51 -3.44
C ASN A 16 -8.59 -1.02 -3.42
N LYS A 17 -8.24 -0.50 -4.60
CA LYS A 17 -7.79 0.89 -4.77
C LYS A 17 -8.83 1.90 -4.24
N THR A 18 -10.11 1.66 -4.49
CA THR A 18 -11.20 2.56 -4.05
C THR A 18 -11.25 2.67 -2.53
N LYS A 19 -11.23 1.54 -1.81
CA LYS A 19 -11.24 1.51 -0.35
C LYS A 19 -9.95 2.10 0.22
N ALA A 20 -8.81 1.84 -0.42
CA ALA A 20 -7.53 2.43 -0.03
C ALA A 20 -7.56 3.96 -0.12
N ARG A 21 -8.11 4.53 -1.20
CA ARG A 21 -8.27 5.99 -1.35
C ARG A 21 -9.16 6.59 -0.27
N VAL A 22 -10.30 5.95 0.03
CA VAL A 22 -11.20 6.40 1.10
C VAL A 22 -10.47 6.42 2.44
N LYS A 23 -9.79 5.33 2.79
CA LYS A 23 -9.05 5.20 4.05
C LYS A 23 -7.87 6.17 4.15
N TYR A 24 -7.15 6.40 3.06
CA TYR A 24 -6.12 7.44 3.01
C TYR A 24 -6.70 8.83 3.31
N ASN A 25 -7.86 9.15 2.75
CA ASN A 25 -8.52 10.44 2.98
C ASN A 25 -9.07 10.59 4.40
N GLU A 26 -9.39 9.50 5.08
CA GLU A 26 -9.69 9.42 6.52
C GLU A 26 -8.43 9.58 7.41
N GLY A 27 -7.25 9.75 6.82
CA GLY A 27 -5.98 9.88 7.55
C GLY A 27 -5.31 8.54 7.90
N LYS A 28 -5.80 7.42 7.37
CA LYS A 28 -5.21 6.10 7.62
C LYS A 28 -3.98 5.87 6.75
N THR A 29 -3.06 5.04 7.26
CA THR A 29 -1.87 4.63 6.51
C THR A 29 -2.21 3.50 5.54
N ILE A 30 -1.85 3.67 4.26
CA ILE A 30 -1.96 2.64 3.24
C ILE A 30 -0.58 2.09 2.92
N TYR A 31 -0.47 0.78 2.79
CA TYR A 31 0.76 0.08 2.49
C TYR A 31 0.71 -0.41 1.03
N LEU A 32 1.61 0.12 0.20
CA LEU A 32 1.73 -0.23 -1.21
C LEU A 32 2.76 -1.35 -1.39
N ILE A 33 2.41 -2.34 -2.21
CA ILE A 33 3.31 -3.42 -2.59
C ILE A 33 3.09 -3.83 -4.05
N GLN A 34 4.16 -4.25 -4.71
CA GLN A 34 4.12 -4.77 -6.09
C GLN A 34 3.27 -6.04 -6.15
N ASP A 35 2.54 -6.25 -7.26
CA ASP A 35 1.59 -7.36 -7.38
C ASP A 35 2.24 -8.76 -7.35
N MET A 36 3.44 -8.91 -7.92
CA MET A 36 4.15 -10.20 -7.87
C MET A 36 4.74 -10.52 -6.50
N MET A 37 4.75 -9.56 -5.58
CA MET A 37 5.30 -9.78 -4.25
C MET A 37 4.26 -10.41 -3.31
N ARG A 38 4.68 -11.46 -2.60
CA ARG A 38 3.94 -12.08 -1.51
C ARG A 38 4.56 -11.65 -0.19
N LEU A 39 3.78 -11.00 0.65
CA LEU A 39 4.23 -10.40 1.92
C LEU A 39 4.99 -11.33 2.86
N PRO A 40 4.61 -12.61 3.04
CA PRO A 40 5.38 -13.53 3.89
C PRO A 40 6.83 -13.72 3.44
N ASN A 41 7.11 -13.56 2.14
CA ASN A 41 8.43 -13.72 1.52
C ASN A 41 8.89 -12.42 0.82
N ALA A 42 8.37 -11.27 1.24
CA ALA A 42 8.68 -10.02 0.58
C ALA A 42 10.13 -9.62 0.85
N TRP A 43 10.95 -9.56 -0.21
CA TRP A 43 12.33 -9.06 -0.11
C TRP A 43 12.41 -7.54 0.13
N LYS A 44 11.28 -6.84 0.07
CA LYS A 44 11.17 -5.40 0.30
C LYS A 44 9.94 -5.14 1.15
N LYS A 45 10.09 -4.27 2.15
CA LYS A 45 8.97 -3.88 3.01
C LYS A 45 7.93 -3.11 2.20
N PRO A 46 6.63 -3.22 2.55
CA PRO A 46 5.59 -2.39 1.95
C PRO A 46 5.90 -0.91 2.15
N CYS A 47 5.54 -0.09 1.16
CA CYS A 47 5.76 1.35 1.23
C CYS A 47 4.55 2.01 1.92
N PRO A 48 4.72 2.60 3.11
CA PRO A 48 3.64 3.30 3.79
C PRO A 48 3.40 4.68 3.16
N ILE A 49 2.14 5.01 2.91
CA ILE A 49 1.69 6.34 2.49
C ILE A 49 0.60 6.81 3.45
N HIS A 50 0.63 8.08 3.83
CA HIS A 50 -0.33 8.68 4.76
C HIS A 50 -0.47 10.17 4.44
N LYS A 51 -1.65 10.73 4.69
CA LYS A 51 -1.99 12.10 4.27
C LYS A 51 -1.21 13.18 5.01
N ASP A 52 -0.94 12.97 6.29
CA ASP A 52 -0.37 14.00 7.17
C ASP A 52 1.16 14.05 7.20
N GLY A 53 1.83 13.31 6.31
CA GLY A 53 3.29 13.29 6.22
C GLY A 53 3.86 14.53 5.55
N LEU A 54 5.06 14.96 5.95
CA LEU A 54 5.79 16.05 5.28
C LEU A 54 5.98 15.77 3.77
N SER A 55 6.14 14.50 3.40
CA SER A 55 6.24 14.02 2.02
C SER A 55 4.92 14.05 1.23
N SER A 56 3.81 14.36 1.90
CA SER A 56 2.44 14.30 1.37
C SER A 56 1.77 15.68 1.31
N ILE A 57 2.46 16.75 1.70
CA ILE A 57 1.99 18.13 1.57
C ILE A 57 1.72 18.41 0.09
N GLY A 58 0.45 18.69 -0.22
CA GLY A 58 0.00 18.98 -1.58
C GLY A 58 -0.08 17.76 -2.52
N ARG A 59 0.05 16.54 -1.99
CA ARG A 59 -0.06 15.30 -2.78
C ARG A 59 -1.33 14.54 -2.46
N GLU A 60 -2.02 14.08 -3.50
CA GLU A 60 -3.17 13.21 -3.37
C GLU A 60 -2.74 11.73 -3.32
N PHE A 61 -3.68 10.86 -2.93
CA PHE A 61 -3.47 9.41 -2.93
C PHE A 61 -2.92 8.90 -4.28
N ASP A 62 -3.48 9.38 -5.39
CA ASP A 62 -3.10 8.90 -6.72
C ASP A 62 -1.69 9.33 -7.14
N ASP A 63 -1.18 10.45 -6.62
CA ASP A 63 0.21 10.88 -6.86
C ASP A 63 1.19 9.89 -6.23
N HIS A 64 0.92 9.47 -4.98
CA HIS A 64 1.72 8.46 -4.30
C HIS A 64 1.69 7.10 -5.01
N VAL A 65 0.51 6.70 -5.50
CA VAL A 65 0.36 5.45 -6.25
C VAL A 65 1.14 5.50 -7.56
N LYS A 66 1.09 6.63 -8.29
CA LYS A 66 1.81 6.82 -9.55
C LYS A 66 3.32 6.81 -9.35
N ASP A 67 3.82 7.52 -8.34
CA ASP A 67 5.24 7.52 -7.99
C ASP A 67 5.71 6.12 -7.60
N PHE A 68 4.93 5.42 -6.76
CA PHE A 68 5.27 4.04 -6.39
C PHE A 68 5.33 3.15 -7.63
N GLN A 69 4.35 3.25 -8.54
CA GLN A 69 4.33 2.49 -9.78
C GLN A 69 5.59 2.77 -10.63
N TYR A 70 5.91 4.04 -10.84
CA TYR A 70 7.03 4.44 -11.69
C TYR A 70 8.38 3.95 -11.17
N TYR A 71 8.62 4.04 -9.85
CA TYR A 71 9.91 3.68 -9.26
C TYR A 71 10.03 2.22 -8.82
N ASN A 72 8.90 1.52 -8.60
CA ASN A 72 8.91 0.19 -7.99
C ASN A 72 8.24 -0.89 -8.85
N CYS A 73 7.41 -0.55 -9.84
CA CYS A 73 6.73 -1.53 -10.68
C CYS A 73 7.34 -1.52 -12.09
N ASP A 74 8.15 -2.53 -12.40
CA ASP A 74 8.70 -2.76 -13.73
C ASP A 74 8.22 -4.10 -14.32
N SER A 75 8.68 -4.42 -15.54
CA SER A 75 8.29 -5.64 -16.25
C SER A 75 8.71 -6.94 -15.53
N GLN A 76 9.72 -6.91 -14.66
CA GLN A 76 10.15 -8.06 -13.85
C GLN A 76 9.42 -8.12 -12.50
N ARG A 77 8.88 -6.99 -12.03
CA ARG A 77 8.28 -6.80 -10.70
C ARG A 77 6.74 -6.77 -10.70
N GLY A 78 6.14 -6.64 -11.88
CA GLY A 78 4.70 -6.62 -12.10
C GLY A 78 4.16 -5.20 -12.16
N HIS A 79 3.25 -4.94 -13.10
CA HIS A 79 2.69 -3.61 -13.34
C HIS A 79 1.60 -3.20 -12.34
N GLY A 80 1.10 -4.16 -11.55
CA GLY A 80 0.05 -3.94 -10.56
C GLY A 80 0.57 -3.53 -9.19
N ILE A 81 -0.28 -2.84 -8.45
CA ILE A 81 -0.06 -2.48 -7.05
C ILE A 81 -1.16 -3.14 -6.22
N LYS A 82 -0.78 -3.80 -5.14
CA LYS A 82 -1.68 -4.23 -4.09
C LYS A 82 -1.66 -3.20 -2.96
N TYR A 83 -2.81 -3.04 -2.33
CA TYR A 83 -3.02 -2.09 -1.25
C TYR A 83 -3.36 -2.87 0.01
N PHE A 84 -2.67 -2.54 1.09
CA PHE A 84 -2.90 -3.13 2.40
C PHE A 84 -3.16 -2.03 3.43
N ILE A 85 -3.92 -2.38 4.46
CA ILE A 85 -4.14 -1.58 5.65
C ILE A 85 -4.05 -2.49 6.86
N LYS A 86 -3.69 -1.96 8.03
CA LYS A 86 -3.78 -2.72 9.26
C LYS A 86 -5.24 -3.07 9.53
N GLN A 87 -5.50 -4.29 9.98
CA GLN A 87 -6.85 -4.76 10.27
C GLN A 87 -7.56 -3.87 11.30
N GLU A 88 -6.83 -3.32 12.27
CA GLU A 88 -7.34 -2.39 13.29
C GLU A 88 -7.77 -1.02 12.72
N GLU A 89 -7.35 -0.67 11.51
CA GLU A 89 -7.64 0.61 10.85
C GLU A 89 -8.64 0.49 9.68
N LEU A 90 -9.13 -0.71 9.39
CA LEU A 90 -10.12 -0.97 8.33
C LEU A 90 -11.49 -0.38 8.67
#